data_AF-A0A5D2CAW9-F1
#
_entry.id   AF-A0A5D2CAW9-F1
#
_cell.length_a   1.000
_cell.length_b   1.000
_cell.length_c   1.000
_cell.angle_alpha   90.00
_cell.angle_beta   90.00
_cell.angle_gamma   90.00
#
_symmetry.space_group_name_H-M   'P 1'
#
loop_
_entity.id
_entity.type
_entity.pdbx_description
1 polymer ?
#
loop_
_entity_poly.entity_id
_entity_poly.type
_entity_poly.pdbx_seq_one_letter_code
_entity_poly.pdbx_strand_id
1 'polypeptide(L)'
;MTGELQLESADERNLTDSDPLLENPVDSSSPVSSAEIRNEDIENVSAPCCRICLECDGEEDDELISPCMCKGTQQFVHRACLDHWRSVKEGFSFSHCTTCKARFHLRVELFEDNSWRKLKFRIFVARDVFLVFLAVQTVIAAIGGFAYVMDKDGAFRNSFSDGWDRMLSKHPIPFYYCIGVLAFFVLLGFFGLIVHCTSFNSNDARMAGCQNCCYGWGVLDCFPASMEACFALLVVFVVIFVILGIAYGLLAATMAIQRIWQKHYHILTKRELTKEYIVEDLHGSYTPPKLDPEHEERLKMMKLL
;
A
#
# COMPACT_ATOMS: atom_id res chain seq x y z
N MET A 1 -5.65 59.13 1.81
CA MET A 1 -7.08 58.90 1.52
C MET A 1 -7.29 57.39 1.71
N THR A 2 -7.24 56.83 2.92
CA THR A 2 -8.03 57.06 4.14
C THR A 2 -9.55 57.02 3.93
N GLY A 3 -10.17 55.99 4.50
CA GLY A 3 -11.54 55.95 5.02
C GLY A 3 -12.42 54.85 4.39
N GLU A 4 -13.22 54.06 5.11
CA GLU A 4 -13.41 53.83 6.55
C GLU A 4 -14.20 52.52 6.76
N LEU A 5 -14.10 52.01 7.98
CA LEU A 5 -14.80 50.87 8.59
C LEU A 5 -16.31 51.12 8.74
N GLN A 6 -17.11 50.05 8.88
CA GLN A 6 -18.20 50.05 9.84
C GLN A 6 -18.55 48.64 10.37
N LEU A 7 -18.71 48.62 11.69
CA LEU A 7 -18.95 47.55 12.65
C LEU A 7 -20.14 48.03 13.49
N GLU A 8 -21.14 47.20 13.77
CA GLU A 8 -22.13 47.34 14.85
C GLU A 8 -22.69 45.92 15.13
N SER A 9 -22.46 45.29 16.30
CA SER A 9 -23.05 45.47 17.66
C SER A 9 -24.46 44.85 17.78
N ALA A 10 -24.65 43.74 18.50
CA ALA A 10 -24.79 43.59 19.96
C ALA A 10 -26.24 43.77 20.44
N ASP A 11 -26.81 42.75 21.09
CA ASP A 11 -27.75 42.97 22.19
C ASP A 11 -27.64 41.85 23.23
N GLU A 12 -27.58 42.30 24.49
CA GLU A 12 -27.36 41.59 25.74
C GLU A 12 -28.67 41.01 26.27
N ARG A 13 -28.60 39.91 27.05
CA ARG A 13 -29.44 39.78 28.25
C ARG A 13 -28.64 39.15 29.39
N ASN A 14 -28.35 40.01 30.36
CA ASN A 14 -27.81 39.75 31.70
C ASN A 14 -28.88 39.16 32.66
N LEU A 15 -28.40 38.76 33.86
CA LEU A 15 -29.07 38.62 35.18
C LEU A 15 -29.04 37.17 35.74
N THR A 16 -28.11 36.82 36.66
CA THR A 16 -28.13 36.97 38.16
C THR A 16 -29.26 36.13 38.80
N ASP A 17 -29.15 35.38 39.90
CA ASP A 17 -28.18 35.23 40.99
C ASP A 17 -28.80 34.18 41.98
N SER A 18 -27.97 33.64 42.89
CA SER A 18 -28.31 33.12 44.22
C SER A 18 -28.94 31.72 44.43
N ASP A 19 -28.21 30.93 45.22
CA ASP A 19 -28.59 29.77 46.04
C ASP A 19 -29.20 30.27 47.37
N PRO A 20 -30.24 29.63 47.96
CA PRO A 20 -30.07 29.09 49.32
C PRO A 20 -30.93 27.86 49.73
N LEU A 21 -30.29 26.96 50.48
CA LEU A 21 -30.68 26.29 51.75
C LEU A 21 -32.09 25.70 52.02
N LEU A 22 -32.04 24.41 52.41
CA LEU A 22 -32.76 23.69 53.50
C LEU A 22 -34.30 23.51 53.47
N GLU A 23 -34.74 22.24 53.49
CA GLU A 23 -35.64 21.72 54.55
C GLU A 23 -35.62 20.17 54.63
N ASN A 24 -35.33 19.67 55.84
CA ASN A 24 -35.57 18.30 56.31
C ASN A 24 -37.01 18.20 56.83
N PRO A 25 -37.59 16.99 56.89
CA PRO A 25 -38.19 16.58 58.16
C PRO A 25 -37.60 15.26 58.66
N VAL A 26 -37.14 15.33 59.91
CA VAL A 26 -36.86 14.20 60.79
C VAL A 26 -38.19 13.72 61.37
N ASP A 27 -38.45 12.41 61.34
CA ASP A 27 -39.26 11.79 62.39
C ASP A 27 -38.66 10.45 62.83
N SER A 28 -38.76 10.21 64.12
CA SER A 28 -37.86 9.38 64.93
C SER A 28 -38.47 8.01 65.27
N SER A 29 -37.67 6.94 65.29
CA SER A 29 -37.62 5.90 66.36
C SER A 29 -36.78 4.67 65.96
N SER A 30 -35.80 4.31 66.80
CA SER A 30 -34.98 3.07 66.77
C SER A 30 -35.79 1.85 67.29
N PRO A 31 -35.30 0.57 67.38
CA PRO A 31 -33.92 0.07 67.21
C PRO A 31 -33.72 -1.29 66.48
N VAL A 32 -32.47 -1.53 66.04
CA VAL A 32 -31.73 -2.82 65.97
C VAL A 32 -32.46 -4.06 65.44
N SER A 33 -32.09 -4.51 64.23
CA SER A 33 -31.88 -5.94 63.98
C SER A 33 -30.79 -6.16 62.93
N SER A 34 -29.77 -6.90 63.34
CA SER A 34 -28.69 -7.46 62.54
C SER A 34 -29.24 -8.13 61.28
N ALA A 35 -28.97 -7.56 60.11
CA ALA A 35 -29.09 -8.25 58.84
C ALA A 35 -27.77 -8.06 58.11
N GLU A 36 -27.09 -9.18 57.96
CA GLU A 36 -25.82 -9.32 57.26
C GLU A 36 -25.93 -8.67 55.87
N ILE A 37 -25.20 -7.56 55.67
CA ILE A 37 -24.90 -7.09 54.33
C ILE A 37 -23.95 -8.14 53.76
N ARG A 38 -24.46 -9.02 52.91
CA ARG A 38 -23.65 -9.92 52.09
C ARG A 38 -22.74 -9.03 51.26
N ASN A 39 -21.47 -9.05 51.63
CA ASN A 39 -20.40 -8.29 51.00
C ASN A 39 -20.00 -9.00 49.69
N GLU A 40 -20.96 -9.17 48.77
CA GLU A 40 -20.75 -9.81 47.45
C GLU A 40 -20.55 -8.77 46.32
N ASP A 41 -20.44 -7.48 46.64
CA ASP A 41 -20.24 -6.39 45.66
C ASP A 41 -18.82 -5.79 45.68
N ILE A 42 -17.81 -6.53 46.13
CA ILE A 42 -16.40 -6.13 46.03
C ILE A 42 -15.59 -7.31 45.49
N GLU A 43 -15.66 -7.52 44.17
CA GLU A 43 -14.56 -8.02 43.33
C GLU A 43 -15.05 -8.25 41.89
N ASN A 44 -15.61 -7.21 41.26
CA ASN A 44 -15.48 -7.11 39.81
C ASN A 44 -14.30 -6.18 39.53
N VAL A 45 -13.10 -6.59 39.97
CA VAL A 45 -11.86 -6.04 39.40
C VAL A 45 -11.92 -6.48 37.94
N SER A 46 -12.43 -5.62 37.07
CA SER A 46 -12.49 -5.85 35.64
C SER A 46 -11.11 -6.35 35.22
N ALA A 47 -11.04 -7.56 34.68
CA ALA A 47 -9.78 -8.13 34.21
C ALA A 47 -9.09 -7.11 33.30
N PRO A 48 -7.75 -6.98 33.37
CA PRO A 48 -7.05 -6.08 32.48
C PRO A 48 -7.35 -6.49 31.04
N CYS A 49 -7.65 -5.52 30.18
CA CYS A 49 -7.95 -5.77 28.77
C CYS A 49 -6.90 -5.11 27.89
N CYS A 50 -6.61 -5.72 26.74
CA CYS A 50 -5.69 -5.18 25.77
C CYS A 50 -6.22 -3.86 25.21
N ARG A 51 -5.45 -2.78 25.30
CA ARG A 51 -5.86 -1.47 24.79
C ARG A 51 -5.98 -1.36 23.25
N ILE A 52 -5.52 -2.38 22.51
CA ILE A 52 -5.53 -2.39 21.04
C ILE A 52 -6.74 -3.16 20.51
N CYS A 53 -6.95 -4.41 20.93
CA CYS A 53 -8.08 -5.22 20.49
C CYS A 53 -9.31 -5.14 21.42
N LEU A 54 -9.16 -4.55 22.61
CA LEU A 54 -10.19 -4.41 23.64
C LEU A 54 -10.69 -5.74 24.24
N GLU A 55 -10.01 -6.85 23.95
CA GLU A 55 -10.26 -8.16 24.53
C GLU A 55 -9.46 -8.36 25.82
N CYS A 56 -10.05 -9.02 26.81
CA CYS A 56 -9.46 -9.31 28.12
C CYS A 56 -8.97 -10.76 28.23
N ASP A 57 -9.43 -11.61 27.32
CA ASP A 57 -9.09 -13.02 27.24
C ASP A 57 -8.12 -13.18 26.06
N GLY A 58 -6.86 -13.47 26.34
CA GLY A 58 -5.90 -13.89 25.32
C GLY A 58 -6.11 -15.38 24.97
N GLU A 59 -5.65 -15.82 23.80
CA GLU A 59 -5.39 -17.25 23.59
C GLU A 59 -4.40 -17.73 24.67
N GLU A 60 -4.36 -19.04 24.99
CA GLU A 60 -3.56 -19.61 26.09
C GLU A 60 -2.05 -19.26 26.06
N ASP A 61 -1.56 -18.64 24.98
CA ASP A 61 -0.17 -18.26 24.73
C ASP A 61 0.07 -16.73 24.53
N ASP A 62 -0.96 -15.87 24.65
CA ASP A 62 -0.84 -14.43 24.35
C ASP A 62 -1.06 -13.55 25.61
N GLU A 63 0.01 -13.39 26.39
CA GLU A 63 0.01 -12.64 27.67
C GLU A 63 -0.14 -11.11 27.48
N LEU A 64 -0.86 -10.48 28.42
CA LEU A 64 -0.95 -9.03 28.53
C LEU A 64 0.31 -8.46 29.19
N ILE A 65 0.99 -7.55 28.48
CA ILE A 65 2.19 -6.87 28.97
C ILE A 65 1.94 -5.39 29.25
N SER A 66 2.80 -4.80 30.08
CA SER A 66 2.88 -3.36 30.34
C SER A 66 4.18 -2.75 29.77
N PRO A 67 4.18 -2.31 28.50
CA PRO A 67 5.41 -2.02 27.76
C PRO A 67 5.98 -0.61 28.00
N CYS A 68 5.23 0.28 28.67
CA CYS A 68 5.57 1.71 28.73
C CYS A 68 4.95 2.41 29.96
N MET A 69 5.13 3.73 30.05
CA MET A 69 4.65 4.56 31.18
C MET A 69 3.14 4.88 31.18
N CYS A 70 2.34 4.21 30.33
CA CYS A 70 0.89 4.42 30.35
C CYS A 70 0.29 3.89 31.66
N LYS A 71 -0.77 4.53 32.18
CA LYS A 71 -1.44 4.18 33.43
C LYS A 71 -2.91 3.83 33.19
N GLY A 72 -3.51 3.11 34.14
CA GLY A 72 -4.91 2.70 34.07
C GLY A 72 -5.14 1.66 32.98
N THR A 73 -6.32 1.65 32.35
CA THR A 73 -6.69 0.68 31.31
C THR A 73 -5.79 0.74 30.06
N GLN A 74 -5.11 1.86 29.83
CA GLN A 74 -4.18 2.04 28.71
C GLN A 74 -2.78 1.44 28.94
N GLN A 75 -2.54 0.82 30.10
CA GLN A 75 -1.22 0.24 30.42
C GLN A 75 -1.01 -1.14 29.80
N PHE A 76 -2.08 -1.91 29.60
CA PHE A 76 -2.00 -3.31 29.17
C PHE A 76 -2.22 -3.49 27.66
N VAL A 77 -1.48 -4.42 27.06
CA VAL A 77 -1.61 -4.78 25.64
C VAL A 77 -1.13 -6.21 25.43
N HIS A 78 -1.77 -6.98 24.56
CA HIS A 78 -1.25 -8.30 24.16
C HIS A 78 0.09 -8.14 23.44
N ARG A 79 1.01 -9.08 23.68
CA ARG A 79 2.30 -9.12 22.99
C ARG A 79 2.12 -9.16 21.46
N ALA A 80 1.27 -10.05 20.94
CA ALA A 80 1.04 -10.13 19.50
C ALA A 80 0.41 -8.85 18.91
N CYS A 81 -0.52 -8.22 19.65
CA CYS A 81 -1.12 -6.96 19.23
C CYS A 81 -0.10 -5.82 19.13
N LEU A 82 0.80 -5.71 20.11
CA LEU A 82 1.86 -4.71 20.09
C LEU A 82 2.86 -4.95 18.96
N ASP A 83 3.28 -6.20 18.74
CA ASP A 83 4.20 -6.55 17.66
C ASP A 83 3.57 -6.32 16.28
N HIS A 84 2.29 -6.66 16.12
CA HIS A 84 1.55 -6.33 14.90
C HIS A 84 1.54 -4.80 14.68
N TRP A 85 1.19 -4.03 15.70
CA TRP A 85 1.16 -2.56 15.64
C TRP A 85 2.52 -1.96 15.25
N ARG A 86 3.60 -2.44 15.86
CA ARG A 86 4.99 -2.04 15.57
C ARG A 86 5.42 -2.40 14.15
N SER A 87 4.92 -3.51 13.60
CA SER A 87 5.25 -3.95 12.25
C SER A 87 4.52 -3.18 11.14
N VAL A 88 3.32 -2.66 11.44
CA VAL A 88 2.45 -1.98 10.46
C VAL A 88 2.68 -0.47 10.45
N LYS A 89 2.89 0.15 11.61
CA LYS A 89 3.07 1.61 11.69
C LYS A 89 4.47 2.03 11.22
N GLU A 90 4.56 3.27 10.75
CA GLU A 90 5.81 3.88 10.30
C GLU A 90 6.43 4.78 11.36
N GLY A 91 7.74 5.02 11.26
CA GLY A 91 8.50 5.91 12.13
C GLY A 91 8.74 5.37 13.55
N PHE A 92 8.72 6.30 14.52
CA PHE A 92 9.08 6.05 15.93
C PHE A 92 8.20 5.02 16.65
N SER A 93 7.08 4.61 16.06
CA SER A 93 6.13 3.62 16.62
C SER A 93 6.73 2.23 16.85
N PHE A 94 7.86 1.91 16.21
CA PHE A 94 8.59 0.66 16.42
C PHE A 94 9.27 0.60 17.80
N SER A 95 9.85 1.72 18.24
CA SER A 95 10.69 1.82 19.44
C SER A 95 10.07 2.66 20.55
N HIS A 96 9.00 3.40 20.28
CA HIS A 96 8.35 4.28 21.24
C HIS A 96 6.84 4.08 21.25
N CYS A 97 6.25 4.27 22.43
CA CYS A 97 4.80 4.28 22.58
C CYS A 97 4.18 5.47 21.85
N THR A 98 3.15 5.22 21.04
CA THR A 98 2.43 6.28 20.33
C THR A 98 1.66 7.22 21.26
N THR A 99 1.26 6.72 22.44
CA THR A 99 0.47 7.44 23.45
C THR A 99 1.35 8.28 24.37
N CYS A 100 2.23 7.65 25.17
CA CYS A 100 3.04 8.36 26.18
C CYS A 100 4.44 8.75 25.70
N LYS A 101 4.82 8.43 24.46
CA LYS A 101 6.14 8.70 23.85
C LYS A 101 7.35 8.08 24.56
N ALA A 102 7.15 7.27 25.58
CA ALA A 102 8.23 6.54 26.24
C ALA A 102 8.83 5.48 25.29
N ARG A 103 10.15 5.26 25.40
CA ARG A 103 10.88 4.25 24.62
C ARG A 103 10.62 2.86 25.21
N PHE A 104 10.36 1.89 24.34
CA PHE A 104 10.19 0.49 24.73
C PHE A 104 11.52 -0.13 25.14
N HIS A 105 11.48 -1.09 26.07
CA HIS A 105 12.62 -1.93 26.40
C HIS A 105 12.68 -3.06 25.37
N LEU A 106 13.71 -3.06 24.52
CA LEU A 106 13.87 -4.03 23.44
C LEU A 106 14.95 -5.04 23.83
N ARG A 107 14.56 -6.31 23.94
CA ARG A 107 15.46 -7.46 24.08
C ARG A 107 15.74 -8.07 22.71
N VAL A 108 17.00 -8.43 22.46
CA VAL A 108 17.42 -9.06 21.20
C VAL A 108 17.36 -10.58 21.35
N GLU A 109 16.54 -11.25 20.53
CA GLU A 109 16.52 -12.72 20.40
C GLU A 109 16.97 -13.14 19.00
N LEU A 110 18.02 -13.96 18.93
CA LEU A 110 18.58 -14.48 17.68
C LEU A 110 17.89 -15.79 17.29
N PHE A 111 17.01 -15.76 16.28
CA PHE A 111 16.34 -16.95 15.77
C PHE A 111 17.09 -17.55 14.55
N GLU A 112 17.38 -18.87 14.59
CA GLU A 112 18.10 -19.60 13.52
C GLU A 112 17.27 -19.86 12.23
N ASP A 113 15.95 -19.66 12.26
CA ASP A 113 15.02 -20.05 11.20
C ASP A 113 14.96 -19.07 9.99
N ASN A 114 16.15 -18.67 9.50
CA ASN A 114 16.27 -17.72 8.41
C ASN A 114 15.92 -18.31 7.03
N SER A 115 16.03 -19.63 6.86
CA SER A 115 15.94 -20.30 5.55
C SER A 115 14.49 -20.51 5.08
N TRP A 116 13.60 -20.97 5.97
CA TRP A 116 12.16 -21.13 5.69
C TRP A 116 11.50 -19.78 5.42
N ARG A 117 11.87 -18.74 6.18
CA ARG A 117 11.38 -17.37 5.98
C ARG A 117 11.86 -16.78 4.64
N LYS A 118 13.13 -16.98 4.27
CA LYS A 118 13.67 -16.61 2.95
C LYS A 118 12.95 -17.35 1.81
N LEU A 119 12.62 -18.62 1.98
CA LEU A 119 11.87 -19.40 0.99
C LEU A 119 10.44 -18.88 0.83
N LYS A 120 9.73 -18.65 1.95
CA LYS A 120 8.39 -18.06 1.95
C LYS A 120 8.36 -16.70 1.23
N PHE A 121 9.38 -15.86 1.45
CA PHE A 121 9.54 -14.60 0.72
C PHE A 121 9.69 -14.80 -0.79
N ARG A 122 10.58 -15.70 -1.22
CA ARG A 122 10.77 -16.00 -2.64
C ARG A 122 9.49 -16.48 -3.29
N ILE A 123 8.71 -17.31 -2.60
CA ILE A 123 7.41 -17.80 -3.08
C ILE A 123 6.40 -16.65 -3.23
N PHE A 124 6.31 -15.73 -2.26
CA PHE A 124 5.40 -14.58 -2.37
C PHE A 124 5.74 -13.66 -3.53
N VAL A 125 7.02 -13.31 -3.69
CA VAL A 125 7.48 -12.49 -4.82
C VAL A 125 7.23 -13.21 -6.14
N ALA A 126 7.57 -14.50 -6.22
CA ALA A 126 7.34 -15.30 -7.41
C ALA A 126 5.84 -15.38 -7.76
N ARG A 127 4.96 -15.54 -6.76
CA ARG A 127 3.50 -15.54 -6.96
C ARG A 127 3.03 -14.21 -7.54
N ASP A 128 3.43 -13.08 -6.96
CA ASP A 128 2.96 -11.77 -7.43
C ASP A 128 3.49 -11.47 -8.85
N VAL A 129 4.74 -11.82 -9.17
CA VAL A 129 5.31 -11.72 -10.52
C VAL A 129 4.57 -12.64 -11.50
N PHE A 130 4.26 -13.87 -11.09
CA PHE A 130 3.53 -14.84 -11.90
C PHE A 130 2.10 -14.38 -12.18
N LEU A 131 1.41 -13.79 -11.22
CA LEU A 131 0.07 -13.22 -11.42
C LEU A 131 0.08 -12.08 -12.45
N VAL A 132 1.07 -11.18 -12.38
CA VAL A 132 1.24 -10.12 -13.39
C VAL A 132 1.52 -10.71 -14.77
N PHE A 133 2.39 -11.73 -14.85
CA PHE A 133 2.66 -12.44 -16.10
C PHE A 133 1.38 -13.06 -16.68
N LEU A 134 0.59 -13.78 -15.87
CA LEU A 134 -0.67 -14.37 -16.32
C LEU A 134 -1.68 -13.33 -16.81
N ALA A 135 -1.76 -12.17 -16.15
CA ALA A 135 -2.62 -11.08 -16.59
C ALA A 135 -2.20 -10.56 -17.98
N VAL A 136 -0.91 -10.32 -18.21
CA VAL A 136 -0.38 -9.92 -19.53
C VAL A 136 -0.65 -10.99 -20.58
N GLN A 137 -0.43 -12.27 -20.26
CA GLN A 137 -0.69 -13.38 -21.17
C GLN A 137 -2.17 -13.51 -21.54
N THR A 138 -3.07 -13.25 -20.59
CA THR A 138 -4.51 -13.24 -20.82
C THR A 138 -4.91 -12.12 -21.80
N VAL A 139 -4.31 -10.93 -21.67
CA VAL A 139 -4.53 -9.81 -22.60
C VAL A 139 -4.02 -10.15 -24.01
N ILE A 140 -2.80 -10.70 -24.13
CA ILE A 140 -2.23 -11.12 -25.42
C ILE A 140 -3.11 -12.19 -26.08
N ALA A 141 -3.53 -13.20 -25.31
CA ALA A 141 -4.43 -14.25 -25.79
C ALA A 141 -5.80 -13.71 -26.21
N ALA A 142 -6.34 -12.71 -25.51
CA ALA A 142 -7.59 -12.06 -25.89
C ALA A 142 -7.47 -11.30 -27.22
N ILE A 143 -6.37 -10.57 -27.44
CA ILE A 143 -6.09 -9.86 -28.71
C ILE A 143 -5.93 -10.87 -29.86
N GLY A 144 -5.14 -11.93 -29.65
CA GLY A 144 -4.96 -13.00 -30.64
C GLY A 144 -6.27 -13.77 -30.91
N GLY A 145 -7.05 -14.06 -29.87
CA GLY A 145 -8.35 -14.70 -29.99
C GLY A 145 -9.37 -13.83 -30.74
N PHE A 146 -9.35 -12.52 -30.53
CA PHE A 146 -10.16 -11.58 -31.31
C PHE A 146 -9.76 -11.62 -32.80
N ALA A 147 -8.46 -11.61 -33.10
CA ALA A 147 -7.98 -11.75 -34.48
C ALA A 147 -8.41 -13.09 -35.12
N TYR A 148 -8.40 -14.18 -34.35
CA TYR A 148 -8.91 -15.48 -34.81
C TYR A 148 -10.41 -15.46 -35.13
N VAL A 149 -11.22 -14.82 -34.29
CA VAL A 149 -12.67 -14.70 -34.50
C VAL A 149 -13.01 -13.83 -35.71
N MET A 150 -12.18 -12.82 -36.00
CA MET A 150 -12.33 -11.98 -37.20
C MET A 150 -11.92 -12.73 -38.47
N ASP A 151 -10.95 -13.64 -38.41
CA ASP A 151 -10.49 -14.45 -39.53
C ASP A 151 -11.26 -15.79 -39.63
N LYS A 152 -12.61 -15.71 -39.71
CA LYS A 152 -13.50 -16.89 -39.72
C LYS A 152 -13.15 -17.91 -40.81
N ASP A 153 -12.74 -17.43 -41.98
CA ASP A 153 -12.42 -18.28 -43.13
C ASP A 153 -10.94 -18.65 -43.21
N GLY A 154 -10.11 -18.14 -42.29
CA GLY A 154 -8.65 -18.26 -42.33
C GLY A 154 -8.04 -17.63 -43.59
N ALA A 155 -8.79 -16.80 -44.32
CA ALA A 155 -8.39 -16.21 -45.59
C ALA A 155 -7.16 -15.32 -45.39
N PHE A 156 -7.09 -14.60 -44.27
CA PHE A 156 -5.93 -13.81 -43.91
C PHE A 156 -4.73 -14.72 -43.61
N ARG A 157 -4.87 -15.73 -42.75
CA ARG A 157 -3.79 -16.68 -42.45
C ARG A 157 -3.26 -17.40 -43.70
N ASN A 158 -4.15 -17.86 -44.57
CA ASN A 158 -3.79 -18.62 -45.77
C ASN A 158 -3.11 -17.71 -46.82
N SER A 159 -3.34 -16.39 -46.82
CA SER A 159 -2.59 -15.44 -47.65
C SER A 159 -1.10 -15.40 -47.32
N PHE A 160 -0.67 -15.84 -46.13
CA PHE A 160 0.73 -15.85 -45.71
C PHE A 160 1.39 -17.24 -45.80
N SER A 161 0.67 -18.28 -46.24
CA SER A 161 1.18 -19.65 -46.24
C SER A 161 2.29 -19.90 -47.26
N ASP A 162 2.41 -19.08 -48.30
CA ASP A 162 3.28 -19.34 -49.44
C ASP A 162 4.76 -18.97 -49.21
N GLY A 163 5.07 -18.22 -48.14
CA GLY A 163 6.44 -17.74 -47.87
C GLY A 163 6.93 -17.82 -46.42
N TRP A 164 6.07 -18.14 -45.45
CA TRP A 164 6.44 -18.18 -44.03
C TRP A 164 6.79 -19.60 -43.55
N ASP A 165 7.74 -19.69 -42.61
CA ASP A 165 8.29 -20.95 -42.10
C ASP A 165 7.20 -21.98 -41.71
N ARG A 166 7.44 -23.23 -42.11
CA ARG A 166 6.54 -24.39 -41.98
C ARG A 166 6.11 -24.72 -40.53
N MET A 167 6.68 -24.04 -39.53
CA MET A 167 6.31 -24.15 -38.11
C MET A 167 5.10 -23.29 -37.70
N LEU A 168 4.94 -22.07 -38.23
CA LEU A 168 3.83 -21.18 -37.86
C LEU A 168 2.52 -21.53 -38.59
N SER A 169 2.62 -22.14 -39.77
CA SER A 169 1.48 -22.49 -40.62
C SER A 169 0.71 -23.74 -40.13
N LYS A 170 1.39 -24.70 -39.49
CA LYS A 170 0.77 -25.98 -39.12
C LYS A 170 -0.28 -25.90 -38.00
N HIS A 171 -0.20 -24.89 -37.13
CA HIS A 171 -1.12 -24.74 -36.02
C HIS A 171 -1.74 -23.34 -36.01
N PRO A 172 -3.09 -23.19 -36.03
CA PRO A 172 -3.75 -21.88 -36.01
C PRO A 172 -3.41 -21.08 -34.75
N ILE A 173 -3.35 -21.74 -33.59
CA ILE A 173 -3.18 -21.10 -32.28
C ILE A 173 -1.88 -20.25 -32.19
N PRO A 174 -0.67 -20.78 -32.47
CA PRO A 174 0.55 -19.98 -32.39
C PRO A 174 0.60 -18.82 -33.38
N PHE A 175 0.00 -18.96 -34.57
CA PHE A 175 -0.08 -17.87 -35.55
C PHE A 175 -0.80 -16.65 -34.98
N TYR A 176 -2.03 -16.84 -34.47
CA TYR A 176 -2.81 -15.73 -33.91
C TYR A 176 -2.25 -15.23 -32.57
N TYR A 177 -1.57 -16.09 -31.80
CA TYR A 177 -0.84 -15.66 -30.60
C TYR A 177 0.33 -14.73 -30.96
N CYS A 178 1.12 -15.05 -32.01
CA CYS A 178 2.18 -14.17 -32.51
C CYS A 178 1.62 -12.82 -32.97
N ILE A 179 0.49 -12.81 -33.68
CA ILE A 179 -0.22 -11.58 -34.04
C ILE A 179 -0.65 -10.80 -32.78
N GLY A 180 -1.18 -11.49 -31.77
CA GLY A 180 -1.54 -10.89 -30.48
C GLY A 180 -0.35 -10.24 -29.77
N VAL A 181 0.82 -10.89 -29.78
CA VAL A 181 2.07 -10.33 -29.21
C VAL A 181 2.52 -9.08 -29.95
N LEU A 182 2.52 -9.11 -31.30
CA LEU A 182 2.88 -7.95 -32.11
C LEU A 182 1.94 -6.77 -31.85
N ALA A 183 0.63 -7.02 -31.87
CA ALA A 183 -0.38 -6.01 -31.59
C ALA A 183 -0.25 -5.43 -30.17
N PHE A 184 0.02 -6.27 -29.16
CA PHE A 184 0.24 -5.82 -27.79
C PHE A 184 1.41 -4.82 -27.69
N PHE A 185 2.56 -5.12 -28.29
CA PHE A 185 3.70 -4.19 -28.26
C PHE A 185 3.45 -2.91 -29.05
N VAL A 186 2.77 -2.98 -30.21
CA VAL A 186 2.38 -1.77 -30.95
C VAL A 186 1.49 -0.86 -30.11
N LEU A 187 0.46 -1.44 -29.47
CA LEU A 187 -0.44 -0.69 -28.57
C LEU A 187 0.33 -0.11 -27.39
N LEU A 188 1.21 -0.89 -26.76
CA LEU A 188 2.04 -0.42 -25.65
C LEU A 188 2.97 0.72 -26.05
N GLY A 189 3.57 0.66 -27.24
CA GLY A 189 4.39 1.74 -27.80
C GLY A 189 3.59 2.99 -28.07
N PHE A 190 2.36 2.84 -28.60
CA PHE A 190 1.46 3.96 -28.87
C PHE A 190 0.99 4.65 -27.59
N PHE A 191 0.52 3.89 -26.60
CA PHE A 191 0.15 4.42 -25.29
C PHE A 191 1.35 5.04 -24.56
N GLY A 192 2.52 4.42 -24.63
CA GLY A 192 3.76 4.95 -24.04
C GLY A 192 4.14 6.32 -24.62
N LEU A 193 4.03 6.48 -25.94
CA LEU A 193 4.23 7.77 -26.60
C LEU A 193 3.19 8.82 -26.18
N ILE A 194 1.90 8.47 -26.12
CA ILE A 194 0.86 9.40 -25.66
C ILE A 194 1.14 9.87 -24.24
N VAL A 195 1.47 8.95 -23.32
CA VAL A 195 1.80 9.29 -21.92
C VAL A 195 3.04 10.18 -21.86
N HIS A 196 4.06 9.88 -22.65
CA HIS A 196 5.26 10.71 -22.71
C HIS A 196 4.95 12.11 -23.25
N CYS A 197 4.24 12.23 -24.37
CA CYS A 197 3.86 13.53 -24.95
C CYS A 197 2.97 14.36 -24.01
N THR A 198 2.02 13.73 -23.32
CA THR A 198 1.13 14.41 -22.37
C THR A 198 1.88 14.87 -21.10
N SER A 199 2.88 14.11 -20.63
CA SER A 199 3.71 14.49 -19.49
C SER A 199 4.66 15.66 -19.77
N PHE A 200 5.12 15.84 -21.02
CA PHE A 200 5.98 16.95 -21.40
C PHE A 200 5.21 18.26 -21.65
N ASN A 201 3.91 18.16 -21.98
CA ASN A 201 3.07 19.31 -22.30
C ASN A 201 2.73 20.21 -21.08
N SER A 202 3.05 19.79 -19.85
CA SER A 202 2.68 20.54 -18.64
C SER A 202 3.66 21.65 -18.22
N ASN A 203 4.84 21.78 -18.85
CA ASN A 203 5.88 22.69 -18.35
C ASN A 203 6.53 23.63 -19.37
N ASP A 204 6.03 23.76 -20.61
CA ASP A 204 6.63 24.72 -21.56
C ASP A 204 5.60 25.41 -22.47
N ALA A 205 5.24 26.64 -22.11
CA ALA A 205 4.47 27.57 -22.93
C ALA A 205 5.28 28.15 -24.12
N ARG A 206 6.33 27.44 -24.59
CA ARG A 206 7.17 27.85 -25.72
C ARG A 206 6.96 27.03 -26.98
N MET A 207 5.95 26.17 -27.00
CA MET A 207 5.55 25.41 -28.19
C MET A 207 4.30 25.99 -28.86
N ALA A 208 4.25 27.32 -29.02
CA ALA A 208 3.41 27.96 -30.05
C ALA A 208 3.83 27.59 -31.50
N GLY A 209 4.90 26.79 -31.67
CA GLY A 209 5.24 26.13 -32.94
C GLY A 209 4.57 24.75 -33.13
N CYS A 210 3.89 24.19 -32.13
CA CYS A 210 3.27 22.87 -32.20
C CYS A 210 1.81 22.89 -32.67
N GLN A 211 1.31 24.05 -33.14
CA GLN A 211 0.04 24.09 -33.87
C GLN A 211 0.14 23.30 -35.20
N ASN A 212 1.36 22.93 -35.63
CA ASN A 212 1.63 22.09 -36.80
C ASN A 212 2.00 20.62 -36.50
N CYS A 213 2.10 20.13 -35.27
CA CYS A 213 2.33 18.68 -35.08
C CYS A 213 1.06 17.84 -35.22
N CYS A 214 -0.11 18.43 -34.99
CA CYS A 214 -1.40 17.75 -35.20
C CYS A 214 -2.10 18.15 -36.52
N TYR A 215 -1.75 19.29 -37.12
CA TYR A 215 -2.31 19.75 -38.40
C TYR A 215 -1.28 19.87 -39.55
N GLY A 216 0.01 19.74 -39.27
CA GLY A 216 1.10 19.96 -40.23
C GLY A 216 1.95 18.71 -40.46
N TRP A 217 1.33 17.53 -40.42
CA TRP A 217 1.96 16.35 -40.99
C TRP A 217 1.87 16.46 -42.51
N GLY A 218 2.92 17.03 -43.12
CA GLY A 218 3.21 16.90 -44.55
C GLY A 218 3.53 15.45 -44.97
N VAL A 219 2.91 14.44 -44.34
CA VAL A 219 2.87 13.06 -44.87
C VAL A 219 1.73 12.89 -45.84
N LEU A 220 0.65 13.67 -45.73
CA LEU A 220 -0.40 13.66 -46.73
C LEU A 220 -0.03 14.43 -48.01
N ASP A 221 0.99 15.28 -47.99
CA ASP A 221 1.50 15.95 -49.21
C ASP A 221 2.70 15.22 -49.82
N CYS A 222 3.15 14.14 -49.18
CA CYS A 222 4.15 13.23 -49.71
C CYS A 222 3.49 11.89 -50.04
N PHE A 223 2.37 11.91 -50.78
CA PHE A 223 1.85 10.69 -51.39
C PHE A 223 2.84 10.19 -52.44
N PRO A 224 3.56 9.07 -52.23
CA PRO A 224 4.15 8.37 -53.34
C PRO A 224 2.98 7.83 -54.18
N ALA A 225 3.02 8.03 -55.49
CA ALA A 225 2.01 7.57 -56.43
C ALA A 225 1.86 6.03 -56.53
N SER A 226 2.50 5.26 -55.64
CA SER A 226 2.48 3.79 -55.62
C SER A 226 2.01 3.23 -54.28
N MET A 227 1.07 2.27 -54.34
CA MET A 227 0.57 1.52 -53.18
C MET A 227 1.70 0.78 -52.43
N GLU A 228 2.76 0.42 -53.14
CA GLU A 228 3.94 -0.27 -52.61
C GLU A 228 4.71 0.59 -51.60
N ALA A 229 4.86 1.89 -51.87
CA ALA A 229 5.56 2.80 -50.97
C ALA A 229 4.73 3.12 -49.71
N CYS A 230 3.41 3.19 -49.84
CA CYS A 230 2.51 3.30 -48.68
C CYS A 230 2.61 2.08 -47.76
N PHE A 231 2.65 0.87 -48.34
CA PHE A 231 2.83 -0.37 -47.59
C PHE A 231 4.17 -0.39 -46.85
N ALA A 232 5.26 0.00 -47.52
CA ALA A 232 6.59 0.07 -46.91
C ALA A 232 6.63 1.03 -45.71
N LEU A 233 6.02 2.21 -45.82
CA LEU A 233 5.95 3.18 -44.71
C LEU A 233 5.13 2.66 -43.52
N LEU A 234 4.02 1.96 -43.77
CA LEU A 234 3.24 1.34 -42.70
C LEU A 234 4.03 0.26 -41.96
N VAL A 235 4.80 -0.56 -42.68
CA VAL A 235 5.67 -1.57 -42.06
C VAL A 235 6.73 -0.90 -41.19
N VAL A 236 7.38 0.16 -41.68
CA VAL A 236 8.37 0.92 -40.89
C VAL A 236 7.74 1.51 -39.63
N PHE A 237 6.54 2.10 -39.75
CA PHE A 237 5.80 2.63 -38.61
C PHE A 237 5.53 1.53 -37.57
N VAL A 238 4.95 0.40 -37.98
CA VAL A 238 4.70 -0.74 -37.08
C VAL A 238 5.97 -1.20 -36.37
N VAL A 239 7.10 -1.32 -37.09
CA VAL A 239 8.39 -1.69 -36.50
C VAL A 239 8.84 -0.69 -35.43
N ILE A 240 8.72 0.62 -35.68
CA ILE A 240 9.05 1.67 -34.71
C ILE A 240 8.19 1.52 -33.44
N PHE A 241 6.88 1.35 -33.57
CA PHE A 241 6.00 1.18 -32.41
C PHE A 241 6.26 -0.11 -31.64
N VAL A 242 6.63 -1.20 -32.31
CA VAL A 242 7.06 -2.43 -31.63
C VAL A 242 8.32 -2.19 -30.81
N ILE A 243 9.34 -1.52 -31.37
CA ILE A 243 10.59 -1.21 -30.66
C ILE A 243 10.31 -0.33 -29.44
N LEU A 244 9.53 0.73 -29.61
CA LEU A 244 9.11 1.61 -28.52
C LEU A 244 8.29 0.85 -27.46
N GLY A 245 7.39 -0.01 -27.89
CA GLY A 245 6.59 -0.87 -27.01
C GLY A 245 7.44 -1.80 -26.16
N ILE A 246 8.46 -2.43 -26.75
CA ILE A 246 9.42 -3.28 -26.01
C ILE A 246 10.17 -2.43 -24.99
N ALA A 247 10.67 -1.25 -25.37
CA ALA A 247 11.38 -0.36 -24.47
C ALA A 247 10.51 0.08 -23.28
N TYR A 248 9.30 0.58 -23.54
CA TYR A 248 8.34 0.95 -22.49
C TYR A 248 7.91 -0.25 -21.65
N GLY A 249 7.73 -1.42 -22.25
CA GLY A 249 7.41 -2.67 -21.54
C GLY A 249 8.50 -3.09 -20.57
N LEU A 250 9.78 -3.02 -20.96
CA LEU A 250 10.91 -3.32 -20.07
C LEU A 250 11.04 -2.30 -18.93
N LEU A 251 10.83 -1.01 -19.21
CA LEU A 251 10.82 0.03 -18.17
C LEU A 251 9.67 -0.18 -17.17
N ALA A 252 8.46 -0.46 -17.67
CA ALA A 252 7.31 -0.74 -16.79
C ALA A 252 7.53 -2.01 -15.96
N ALA A 253 8.07 -3.07 -16.55
CA ALA A 253 8.37 -4.32 -15.84
C ALA A 253 9.42 -4.11 -14.75
N THR A 254 10.52 -3.42 -15.04
CA THR A 254 11.57 -3.13 -14.04
C THR A 254 11.04 -2.27 -12.89
N MET A 255 10.24 -1.23 -13.19
CA MET A 255 9.57 -0.41 -12.17
C MET A 255 8.59 -1.23 -11.31
N ALA A 256 7.81 -2.11 -11.92
CA ALA A 256 6.86 -2.97 -11.20
C ALA A 256 7.59 -3.96 -10.28
N ILE A 257 8.65 -4.61 -10.79
CA ILE A 257 9.49 -5.52 -9.98
C ILE A 257 10.11 -4.77 -8.82
N GLN A 258 10.68 -3.59 -9.06
CA GLN A 258 11.26 -2.75 -8.00
C GLN A 258 10.22 -2.39 -6.95
N ARG A 259 9.01 -1.98 -7.34
CA ARG A 259 7.93 -1.66 -6.39
C ARG A 259 7.44 -2.87 -5.59
N ILE A 260 7.23 -4.02 -6.24
CA ILE A 260 6.84 -5.26 -5.57
C ILE A 260 7.93 -5.65 -4.56
N TRP A 261 9.19 -5.57 -4.97
CA TRP A 261 10.33 -5.89 -4.13
C TRP A 261 10.44 -4.94 -2.93
N GLN A 262 10.35 -3.63 -3.15
CA GLN A 262 10.37 -2.63 -2.08
C GLN A 262 9.21 -2.80 -1.09
N LYS A 263 8.00 -3.03 -1.58
CA LYS A 263 6.81 -3.23 -0.74
C LYS A 263 6.97 -4.45 0.16
N HIS A 264 7.35 -5.59 -0.40
CA HIS A 264 7.52 -6.81 0.38
C HIS A 264 8.73 -6.75 1.29
N TYR A 265 9.85 -6.16 0.85
CA TYR A 265 11.03 -5.98 1.68
C TYR A 265 10.73 -5.14 2.92
N HIS A 266 10.00 -4.02 2.78
CA HIS A 266 9.68 -3.16 3.92
C HIS A 266 8.76 -3.85 4.94
N ILE A 267 7.71 -4.54 4.46
CA ILE A 267 6.76 -5.26 5.33
C ILE A 267 7.46 -6.41 6.07
N LEU A 268 8.34 -7.15 5.39
CA LEU A 268 9.00 -8.31 5.96
C LEU A 268 10.12 -7.92 6.92
N THR A 269 10.95 -6.95 6.57
CA THR A 269 12.01 -6.47 7.45
C THR A 269 11.43 -5.97 8.77
N LYS A 270 10.30 -5.23 8.75
CA LYS A 270 9.66 -4.78 9.99
C LYS A 270 9.10 -5.91 10.84
N ARG A 271 8.44 -6.90 10.23
CA ARG A 271 7.93 -8.09 10.95
C ARG A 271 9.05 -8.95 11.51
N GLU A 272 10.19 -8.99 10.82
CA GLU A 272 11.37 -9.70 11.30
C GLU A 272 12.01 -8.94 12.48
N LEU A 273 12.12 -7.62 12.37
CA LEU A 273 12.63 -6.77 13.44
C LEU A 273 11.76 -6.83 14.69
N THR A 274 10.43 -6.97 14.60
CA THR A 274 9.61 -7.13 15.82
C THR A 274 9.87 -8.46 16.52
N LYS A 275 10.30 -9.50 15.78
CA LYS A 275 10.68 -10.80 16.35
C LYS A 275 12.11 -10.81 16.90
N GLU A 276 13.03 -10.09 16.24
CA GLU A 276 14.41 -9.92 16.73
C GLU A 276 14.44 -9.00 17.95
N TYR A 277 13.66 -7.91 17.96
CA TYR A 277 13.59 -6.92 19.04
C TYR A 277 12.26 -7.03 19.79
N ILE A 278 12.22 -7.91 20.78
CA ILE A 278 11.04 -8.20 21.59
C ILE A 278 10.87 -7.14 22.67
N VAL A 279 9.64 -6.64 22.87
CA VAL A 279 9.37 -5.68 23.96
C VAL A 279 9.27 -6.42 25.30
N GLU A 280 10.02 -5.97 26.29
CA GLU A 280 9.96 -6.52 27.64
C GLU A 280 8.74 -5.99 28.40
N ASP A 281 8.18 -6.83 29.28
CA ASP A 281 7.15 -6.40 30.22
C ASP A 281 7.78 -5.71 31.44
N LEU A 282 7.33 -4.50 31.73
CA LEU A 282 7.85 -3.68 32.82
C LEU A 282 7.04 -3.83 34.12
N HIS A 283 5.95 -4.59 34.09
CA HIS A 283 5.04 -4.80 35.22
C HIS A 283 4.64 -3.47 35.91
N GLY A 284 4.41 -2.42 35.11
CA GLY A 284 4.07 -1.06 35.56
C GLY A 284 5.23 -0.22 36.12
N SER A 285 6.44 -0.77 36.22
CA SER A 285 7.64 -0.10 36.76
C SER A 285 8.60 0.32 35.65
N TYR A 286 8.45 1.54 35.16
CA TYR A 286 9.29 2.05 34.06
C TYR A 286 10.62 2.63 34.56
N THR A 287 11.71 2.26 33.89
CA THR A 287 13.01 2.95 33.95
C THR A 287 13.48 3.32 32.54
N PRO A 288 14.42 4.26 32.36
CA PRO A 288 14.95 4.55 31.03
C PRO A 288 15.65 3.32 30.43
N PRO A 289 15.28 2.88 29.21
CA PRO A 289 15.83 1.67 28.62
C PRO A 289 17.32 1.83 28.31
N LYS A 290 18.09 0.77 28.56
CA LYS A 290 19.50 0.65 28.19
C LYS A 290 19.61 -0.38 27.08
N LEU A 291 19.82 0.08 25.85
CA LEU A 291 20.11 -0.78 24.72
C LEU A 291 21.61 -0.73 24.43
N ASP A 292 22.18 -1.86 24.02
CA ASP A 292 23.57 -1.93 23.57
C ASP A 292 23.80 -0.92 22.42
N PRO A 293 24.84 -0.05 22.48
CA PRO A 293 25.11 0.96 21.47
C PRO A 293 25.11 0.45 20.03
N GLU A 294 25.60 -0.77 19.76
CA GLU A 294 25.60 -1.35 18.41
C GLU A 294 24.16 -1.51 17.86
N HIS A 295 23.27 -2.04 18.69
CA HIS A 295 21.87 -2.26 18.35
C HIS A 295 21.11 -0.93 18.25
N GLU A 296 21.47 0.06 19.07
CA GLU A 296 20.91 1.40 18.97
C GLU A 296 21.30 2.10 17.66
N GLU A 297 22.57 2.03 17.25
CA GLU A 297 23.04 2.54 15.97
C GLU A 297 22.35 1.84 14.79
N ARG A 298 22.19 0.52 14.87
CA ARG A 298 21.46 -0.27 13.86
C ARG A 298 20.00 0.19 13.71
N LEU A 299 19.30 0.46 14.82
CA LEU A 299 17.93 1.01 14.78
C LEU A 299 17.89 2.45 14.26
N LYS A 300 18.88 3.30 14.58
CA LYS A 300 19.02 4.67 14.05
C LYS A 300 19.26 4.67 12.54
N MET A 301 20.13 3.79 12.04
CA MET A 301 20.37 3.63 10.60
C MET A 301 19.10 3.23 9.84
N MET A 302 18.23 2.42 10.47
CA MET A 302 16.93 2.05 9.91
C MET A 302 15.82 3.09 10.12
N LYS A 303 16.12 4.24 10.75
CA LYS A 303 15.16 5.30 11.10
C LYS A 303 13.99 4.80 11.95
N LEU A 304 14.26 3.84 12.84
CA LEU A 304 13.27 3.25 13.76
C LEU A 304 13.42 3.77 15.19
N LEU A 305 14.39 4.65 15.44
CA LEU A 305 14.64 5.32 16.73
C LEU A 305 14.40 6.83 16.62
#